data_AF-A0A4C1TCB5-F1
#
_entry.id   AF-A0A4C1TCB5-F1
#
_cell.length_a   1.000
_cell.length_b   1.000
_cell.length_c   1.000
_cell.angle_alpha   90.00
_cell.angle_beta   90.00
_cell.angle_gamma   90.00
#
_symmetry.space_group_name_H-M   'P 1'
#
loop_
_entity.id
_entity.type
_entity.pdbx_description
1 polymer ?
#
loop_
_entity_poly.entity_id
_entity_poly.type
_entity_poly.pdbx_seq_one_letter_code
_entity_poly.pdbx_strand_id
1 'polypeptide(L)'
;MAIRGPTVVRVVPGAGGDAAGVKCCCCHCCQCLNLGYLTSQHGLVKLAEAMLGGLCQSLLVKYGISDAESIGSAYHGFLTTASACLFTTALLIACYVLSSTSQHLIRQSIFECLFNATACGLYLSASSYMGVAVNLFLYPRHALVPISSYPVMTVVYYIGVVVGILHGVDAYISYKYYKGYR
;
A
#
# COMPACT_ATOMS: atom_id res chain seq x y z
N MET A 1 0.37 -13.85 -36.40
CA MET A 1 1.23 -13.63 -35.21
C MET A 1 1.90 -12.27 -35.40
N ALA A 2 1.32 -11.19 -34.87
CA ALA A 2 1.85 -9.84 -35.09
C ALA A 2 2.87 -9.50 -34.00
N ILE A 3 4.14 -9.38 -34.38
CA ILE A 3 5.24 -8.93 -33.53
C ILE A 3 5.06 -7.43 -33.32
N ARG A 4 4.55 -7.02 -32.15
CA ARG A 4 4.54 -5.61 -31.74
C ARG A 4 5.98 -5.22 -31.41
N GLY A 5 6.57 -4.35 -32.23
CA GLY A 5 7.88 -3.76 -31.97
C GLY A 5 7.92 -2.99 -30.65
N PRO A 6 9.12 -2.65 -30.15
CA PRO A 6 9.28 -1.94 -28.89
C PRO A 6 8.56 -0.60 -28.95
N THR A 7 7.66 -0.36 -27.98
CA THR A 7 6.95 0.91 -27.83
C THR A 7 7.96 1.99 -27.42
N VAL A 8 8.53 2.70 -28.40
CA VAL A 8 9.36 3.88 -28.15
C VAL A 8 8.45 5.02 -27.71
N VAL A 9 8.37 5.24 -26.39
CA VAL A 9 7.66 6.38 -25.81
C VAL A 9 8.56 7.61 -25.97
N ARG A 10 8.30 8.43 -27.01
CA ARG A 10 8.85 9.78 -27.07
C ARG A 10 8.12 10.64 -26.03
N VAL A 11 8.82 11.01 -24.97
CA VAL A 11 8.36 12.06 -24.05
C VAL A 11 8.51 13.38 -24.78
N VAL A 12 7.41 13.94 -25.30
CA VAL A 12 7.39 15.29 -25.86
C VAL A 12 7.35 16.27 -24.68
N PRO A 13 8.31 17.18 -24.53
CA PRO A 13 8.25 18.19 -23.49
C PRO A 13 7.24 19.28 -23.90
N GLY A 14 6.09 19.29 -23.24
CA GLY A 14 5.18 20.43 -23.18
C GLY A 14 4.26 20.63 -24.40
N ALA A 15 2.98 20.31 -24.24
CA ALA A 15 1.87 21.00 -24.91
C ALA A 15 0.51 20.63 -24.29
N GLY A 16 -0.12 21.59 -23.61
CA GLY A 16 -1.54 21.61 -23.18
C GLY A 16 -1.83 20.84 -21.89
N GLY A 17 -2.50 21.36 -20.87
CA GLY A 17 -3.28 22.58 -20.68
C GLY A 17 -4.09 22.33 -19.39
N ASP A 18 -4.05 23.29 -18.47
CA ASP A 18 -4.78 23.40 -17.20
C ASP A 18 -4.40 22.48 -16.01
N ALA A 19 -3.93 23.15 -14.95
CA ALA A 19 -3.83 22.72 -13.54
C ALA A 19 -2.59 21.93 -13.03
N ALA A 20 -1.38 22.24 -13.49
CA ALA A 20 -0.15 21.79 -12.83
C ALA A 20 0.42 22.86 -11.86
N GLY A 21 0.01 22.85 -10.59
CA GLY A 21 0.68 23.58 -9.51
C GLY A 21 -0.23 24.04 -8.38
N VAL A 22 0.25 23.95 -7.14
CA VAL A 22 -0.37 24.58 -5.97
C VAL A 22 0.03 26.06 -5.96
N LYS A 23 -0.95 26.97 -6.04
CA LYS A 23 -0.70 28.40 -5.80
C LYS A 23 -0.40 28.63 -4.31
N CYS A 24 0.85 28.93 -3.97
CA CYS A 24 1.23 29.40 -2.64
C CYS A 24 1.77 30.84 -2.74
N CYS A 25 0.90 31.80 -2.38
CA CYS A 25 1.10 33.25 -2.25
C CYS A 25 1.98 33.99 -3.28
N CYS A 26 3.31 33.85 -3.32
CA CYS A 26 4.19 34.72 -4.14
C CYS A 26 5.25 33.97 -4.96
N CYS A 27 5.33 32.65 -4.87
CA CYS A 27 6.31 31.83 -5.58
C CYS A 27 5.60 30.61 -6.19
N HIS A 28 5.96 30.24 -7.42
CA HIS A 28 5.49 29.00 -8.02
C HIS A 28 6.29 27.81 -7.45
N CYS A 29 6.13 27.55 -6.16
CA CYS A 29 6.68 26.35 -5.55
C CYS A 29 5.93 25.13 -6.12
N CYS A 30 6.66 24.07 -6.44
CA CYS A 30 6.09 22.76 -6.76
C CYS A 30 5.38 22.61 -8.12
N GLN A 31 5.93 23.22 -9.18
CA GLN A 31 5.49 23.00 -10.58
C GLN A 31 5.66 21.54 -11.06
N CYS A 32 6.41 20.73 -10.31
CA CYS A 32 6.64 19.30 -10.55
C CYS A 32 5.59 18.39 -9.87
N LEU A 33 4.73 18.93 -8.98
CA LEU A 33 3.78 18.11 -8.23
C LEU A 33 2.56 17.76 -9.09
N ASN A 34 2.44 16.50 -9.47
CA ASN A 34 1.27 15.96 -10.16
C ASN A 34 0.17 15.59 -9.15
N LEU A 35 -0.42 16.59 -8.50
CA LEU A 35 -1.52 16.37 -7.53
C LEU A 35 -2.78 15.78 -8.19
N GLY A 36 -2.95 15.94 -9.50
CA GLY A 36 -4.01 15.27 -10.27
C GLY A 36 -3.89 13.73 -10.23
N TYR A 37 -2.72 13.19 -9.90
CA TYR A 37 -2.58 11.75 -9.68
C TYR A 37 -3.32 11.27 -8.43
N LEU A 38 -3.32 12.05 -7.34
CA LEU A 38 -3.95 11.65 -6.07
C LEU A 38 -5.48 11.55 -6.19
N THR A 39 -6.08 12.31 -7.10
CA THR A 39 -7.51 12.24 -7.42
C THR A 39 -7.85 11.22 -8.51
N SER A 40 -6.84 10.60 -9.14
CA SER A 40 -7.08 9.53 -10.11
C SER A 40 -7.53 8.23 -9.42
N GLN A 41 -8.30 7.40 -10.12
CA GLN A 41 -8.78 6.12 -9.57
C GLN A 41 -7.64 5.24 -9.03
N HIS A 42 -6.50 5.20 -9.72
CA HIS A 42 -5.33 4.43 -9.31
C HIS A 42 -4.61 5.06 -8.12
N GLY A 43 -4.52 6.40 -8.07
CA GLY A 43 -3.97 7.11 -6.92
C GLY A 43 -4.79 6.90 -5.65
N LEU A 44 -6.12 6.85 -5.77
CA LEU A 44 -7.03 6.59 -4.64
C LEU A 44 -6.84 5.18 -4.07
N VAL A 45 -6.65 4.16 -4.91
CA VAL A 45 -6.41 2.78 -4.44
C VAL A 45 -5.11 2.72 -3.63
N LYS A 46 -4.00 3.28 -4.16
CA LYS A 46 -2.73 3.33 -3.42
C LYS A 46 -2.80 4.13 -2.13
N LEU A 47 -3.56 5.22 -2.14
CA LEU A 47 -3.75 6.04 -0.96
C LEU A 47 -4.58 5.29 0.09
N ALA A 48 -5.56 4.49 -0.32
CA ALA A 48 -6.29 3.59 0.57
C ALA A 48 -5.38 2.49 1.14
N GLU A 49 -4.50 1.87 0.35
CA GLU A 49 -3.49 0.91 0.81
C GLU A 49 -2.58 1.55 1.87
N ALA A 50 -2.05 2.74 1.59
CA ALA A 50 -1.18 3.47 2.51
C ALA A 50 -1.91 3.87 3.81
N MET A 51 -3.16 4.35 3.71
CA MET A 51 -3.95 4.71 4.89
C MET A 51 -4.26 3.50 5.77
N LEU A 52 -4.79 2.42 5.17
CA LEU A 52 -5.21 1.24 5.91
C LEU A 52 -4.00 0.48 6.48
N GLY A 53 -2.92 0.32 5.70
CA GLY A 53 -1.68 -0.22 6.21
C GLY A 53 -1.12 0.64 7.36
N GLY A 54 -1.20 1.98 7.24
CA GLY A 54 -0.72 2.93 8.26
C GLY A 54 -1.51 2.83 9.55
N LEU A 55 -2.81 2.63 9.42
CA LEU A 55 -3.71 2.35 10.54
C LEU A 55 -3.37 1.00 11.19
N CYS A 56 -3.16 -0.06 10.41
CA CYS A 56 -2.67 -1.36 10.92
C CYS A 56 -1.36 -1.18 11.71
N GLN A 57 -0.37 -0.51 11.13
CA GLN A 57 0.94 -0.26 11.76
C GLN A 57 0.80 0.53 13.07
N SER A 58 -0.01 1.59 13.07
CA SER A 58 -0.19 2.46 14.25
C SER A 58 -0.90 1.74 15.39
N LEU A 59 -1.96 0.99 15.08
CA LEU A 59 -2.68 0.19 16.06
C LEU A 59 -1.80 -0.93 16.62
N LEU A 60 -1.03 -1.60 15.76
CA LEU A 60 -0.12 -2.68 16.15
C LEU A 60 0.96 -2.18 17.10
N VAL A 61 1.59 -1.04 16.81
CA VAL A 61 2.62 -0.45 17.69
C VAL A 61 2.02 0.06 19.00
N LYS A 62 0.86 0.72 18.96
CA LYS A 62 0.26 1.35 20.14
C LYS A 62 -0.34 0.34 21.12
N TYR A 63 -0.96 -0.73 20.62
CA TYR A 63 -1.70 -1.69 21.45
C TYR A 63 -1.08 -3.08 21.46
N GLY A 64 -0.24 -3.43 20.49
CA GLY A 64 0.33 -4.78 20.39
C GLY A 64 1.68 -4.92 21.07
N ILE A 65 2.39 -3.82 21.36
CA ILE A 65 3.75 -3.88 21.93
C ILE A 65 3.79 -4.51 23.33
N SER A 66 2.75 -4.29 24.15
CA SER A 66 2.65 -4.85 25.50
C SER A 66 2.43 -6.37 25.49
N ASP A 67 1.82 -6.90 24.44
CA ASP A 67 1.55 -8.33 24.28
C ASP A 67 2.49 -9.00 23.25
N ALA A 68 3.52 -8.27 22.78
CA ALA A 68 4.42 -8.73 21.72
C ALA A 68 5.17 -10.01 22.10
N GLU A 69 5.61 -10.15 23.36
CA GLU A 69 6.26 -11.38 23.84
C GLU A 69 5.31 -12.58 23.84
N SER A 70 4.02 -12.36 24.12
CA SER A 70 3.02 -13.45 24.16
C SER A 70 2.60 -13.90 22.76
N ILE A 71 2.48 -12.95 21.82
CA ILE A 71 2.15 -13.23 20.42
C ILE A 71 3.38 -13.76 19.65
N GLY A 72 4.57 -13.34 20.07
CA GLY A 72 5.86 -13.78 19.54
C GLY A 72 6.04 -13.40 18.07
N SER A 73 6.49 -14.38 17.27
CA SER A 73 6.87 -14.14 15.87
C SER A 73 5.74 -13.66 14.97
N ALA A 74 4.47 -13.92 15.31
CA ALA A 74 3.33 -13.43 14.54
C ALA A 74 3.23 -11.89 14.58
N TYR A 75 3.50 -11.29 15.74
CA TYR A 75 3.52 -9.85 15.92
C TYR A 75 4.63 -9.21 15.06
N HIS A 76 5.85 -9.74 15.16
CA HIS A 76 6.99 -9.23 14.40
C HIS A 76 6.81 -9.43 12.88
N GLY A 77 6.29 -10.58 12.46
CA GLY A 77 6.02 -10.86 11.04
C GLY A 77 4.99 -9.90 10.44
N PHE A 78 3.90 -9.62 11.16
CA PHE A 78 2.91 -8.65 10.72
C PHE A 78 3.47 -7.22 10.71
N LEU A 79 4.22 -6.82 11.76
CA LEU A 79 4.85 -5.50 11.86
C LEU A 79 5.84 -5.23 10.72
N THR A 80 6.70 -6.21 10.40
CA THR A 80 7.65 -6.12 9.29
C THR A 80 6.93 -6.05 7.95
N THR A 81 5.88 -6.86 7.76
CA THR A 81 5.07 -6.83 6.53
C THR A 81 4.42 -5.47 6.33
N ALA A 82 3.73 -4.96 7.36
CA ALA A 82 3.03 -3.70 7.28
C ALA A 82 4.00 -2.53 7.05
N SER A 83 5.10 -2.45 7.79
CA SER A 83 6.12 -1.41 7.61
C SER A 83 6.77 -1.44 6.22
N ALA A 84 7.15 -2.61 5.72
CA ALA A 84 7.77 -2.73 4.40
C ALA A 84 6.81 -2.31 3.28
N CYS A 85 5.57 -2.81 3.32
CA CYS A 85 4.56 -2.48 2.31
C CYS A 85 4.19 -1.00 2.35
N LEU A 86 4.06 -0.41 3.54
CA LEU A 86 3.80 1.01 3.70
C LEU A 86 4.93 1.89 3.19
N PHE A 87 6.16 1.57 3.55
CA PHE A 87 7.31 2.33 3.11
C PHE A 87 7.41 2.35 1.59
N THR A 88 7.28 1.18 0.95
CA THR A 88 7.32 1.09 -0.51
C THR A 88 6.12 1.79 -1.16
N THR A 89 4.90 1.66 -0.62
CA THR A 89 3.72 2.35 -1.15
C THR A 89 3.84 3.87 -1.01
N ALA A 90 4.38 4.35 0.11
CA ALA A 90 4.67 5.78 0.32
C ALA A 90 5.72 6.29 -0.66
N LEU A 91 6.79 5.51 -0.91
CA LEU A 91 7.79 5.85 -1.93
C LEU A 91 7.18 5.90 -3.33
N LEU A 92 6.32 4.95 -3.70
CA LEU A 92 5.61 4.97 -4.98
C LEU A 92 4.73 6.22 -5.12
N ILE A 93 3.94 6.54 -4.10
CA ILE A 93 3.12 7.76 -4.08
C ILE A 93 4.01 8.99 -4.22
N ALA A 94 5.12 9.08 -3.47
CA ALA A 94 6.05 10.19 -3.56
C ALA A 94 6.67 10.30 -4.96
N CYS A 95 7.09 9.19 -5.57
CA CYS A 95 7.62 9.17 -6.93
C CYS A 95 6.58 9.64 -7.97
N TYR A 96 5.32 9.25 -7.82
CA TYR A 96 4.23 9.62 -8.73
C TYR A 96 3.82 11.08 -8.58
N VAL A 97 3.84 11.58 -7.34
CA VAL A 97 3.53 12.97 -7.05
C VAL A 97 4.67 13.88 -7.52
N LEU A 98 5.94 13.50 -7.35
CA LEU A 98 7.09 14.34 -7.71
C LEU A 98 7.40 14.39 -9.22
N SER A 99 7.01 13.37 -10.00
CA SER A 99 7.37 13.27 -11.42
C SER A 99 6.35 12.47 -12.24
N SER A 100 5.71 13.15 -13.19
CA SER A 100 4.81 12.53 -14.17
C SER A 100 5.52 11.57 -15.12
N THR A 101 6.80 11.84 -15.43
CA THR A 101 7.65 10.93 -16.20
C THR A 101 7.85 9.62 -15.44
N SER A 102 8.20 9.70 -14.14
CA SER A 102 8.38 8.51 -13.29
C SER A 102 7.09 7.70 -13.17
N GLN A 103 5.94 8.38 -13.06
CA GLN A 103 4.63 7.72 -13.05
C GLN A 103 4.40 6.86 -14.30
N HIS A 104 4.70 7.37 -15.49
CA HIS A 104 4.49 6.61 -16.73
C HIS A 104 5.45 5.41 -16.84
N LEU A 105 6.72 5.60 -16.50
CA LEU A 105 7.74 4.55 -16.55
C LEU A 105 7.46 3.40 -15.56
N ILE A 106 7.14 3.74 -14.31
CA ILE A 106 6.89 2.73 -13.27
C ILE A 106 5.57 1.99 -13.55
N ARG A 107 4.53 2.68 -14.02
CA ARG A 107 3.25 2.04 -14.36
C ARG A 107 3.34 1.11 -15.57
N GLN A 108 4.34 1.29 -16.43
CA GLN A 108 4.67 0.34 -17.51
C GLN A 108 5.59 -0.80 -17.04
N SER A 109 6.09 -0.74 -15.80
CA SER A 109 6.97 -1.75 -15.24
C SER A 109 6.18 -2.92 -14.64
N ILE A 110 6.79 -4.10 -14.68
CA ILE A 110 6.31 -5.28 -13.91
C ILE A 110 6.48 -5.08 -12.40
N PHE A 111 7.28 -4.09 -11.98
CA PHE A 111 7.60 -3.83 -10.58
C PHE A 111 6.35 -3.62 -9.73
N GLU A 112 5.42 -2.79 -10.19
CA GLU A 112 4.20 -2.46 -9.45
C GLU A 112 3.28 -3.67 -9.30
N CYS A 113 3.14 -4.47 -10.36
CA CYS A 113 2.40 -5.73 -10.31
C CYS A 113 3.04 -6.73 -9.34
N LEU A 114 4.36 -6.91 -9.41
CA LEU A 114 5.06 -7.87 -8.56
C LEU A 114 5.04 -7.43 -7.09
N PHE A 115 5.29 -6.14 -6.82
CA PHE A 115 5.24 -5.59 -5.48
C PHE A 115 3.85 -5.74 -4.85
N ASN A 116 2.79 -5.38 -5.57
CA ASN A 116 1.44 -5.50 -5.04
C ASN A 116 1.02 -6.98 -4.88
N ALA A 117 1.46 -7.88 -5.77
CA ALA A 117 1.21 -9.31 -5.62
C ALA A 117 1.94 -9.89 -4.40
N THR A 118 3.21 -9.51 -4.17
CA THR A 118 3.95 -9.94 -2.98
C THR A 118 3.37 -9.34 -1.71
N ALA A 119 3.01 -8.05 -1.71
CA ALA A 119 2.35 -7.39 -0.59
C ALA A 119 1.02 -8.09 -0.23
N CYS A 120 0.21 -8.45 -1.23
CA CYS A 120 -1.01 -9.25 -1.03
C CYS A 120 -0.71 -10.58 -0.32
N GLY A 121 0.24 -11.37 -0.84
CA GLY A 121 0.63 -12.64 -0.23
C GLY A 121 1.16 -12.50 1.20
N LEU A 122 1.99 -11.48 1.44
CA LEU A 122 2.54 -11.20 2.77
C LEU A 122 1.46 -10.75 3.75
N TYR A 123 0.56 -9.84 3.36
CA TYR A 123 -0.53 -9.40 4.23
C TYR A 123 -1.49 -10.54 4.56
N LEU A 124 -1.91 -11.35 3.58
CA LEU A 124 -2.83 -12.47 3.81
C LEU A 124 -2.20 -13.54 4.72
N SER A 125 -0.93 -13.86 4.51
CA SER A 125 -0.22 -14.82 5.35
C SER A 125 0.04 -14.29 6.76
N ALA A 126 0.51 -13.05 6.89
CA ALA A 126 0.72 -12.41 8.18
C ALA A 126 -0.58 -12.24 8.96
N SER A 127 -1.67 -11.82 8.31
CA SER A 127 -3.00 -11.73 8.93
C SER A 127 -3.49 -13.08 9.42
N SER A 128 -3.33 -14.13 8.62
CA SER A 128 -3.76 -15.48 9.01
C SER A 128 -2.97 -15.97 10.22
N TYR A 129 -1.64 -15.77 10.22
CA TYR A 129 -0.79 -16.17 11.34
C TYR A 129 -1.08 -15.36 12.61
N MET A 130 -1.27 -14.05 12.48
CA MET A 130 -1.68 -13.17 13.58
C MET A 130 -3.05 -13.55 14.13
N GLY A 131 -4.02 -13.90 13.28
CA GLY A 131 -5.33 -14.37 13.69
C GLY A 131 -5.27 -15.65 14.52
N VAL A 132 -4.45 -16.63 14.12
CA VAL A 132 -4.22 -17.85 14.90
C VAL A 132 -3.54 -17.52 16.24
N ALA A 133 -2.49 -16.69 16.24
CA ALA A 133 -1.77 -16.34 17.46
C ALA A 133 -2.64 -15.58 18.47
N VAL A 134 -3.45 -14.62 18.02
CA VAL A 134 -4.37 -13.87 18.89
C VAL A 134 -5.42 -14.78 19.53
N ASN A 135 -5.96 -15.75 18.79
CA ASN A 135 -6.95 -16.68 19.33
C ASN A 135 -6.34 -17.77 20.22
N LEU A 136 -5.07 -18.14 20.03
CA LEU A 136 -4.42 -19.11 20.91
C LEU A 136 -3.87 -18.48 22.19
N PHE A 137 -3.31 -17.27 22.11
CA PHE A 137 -2.60 -16.66 23.23
C PHE A 137 -3.42 -15.59 23.95
N LEU A 138 -4.08 -14.68 23.23
CA LEU A 138 -4.79 -13.55 23.85
C LEU A 138 -6.22 -13.91 24.26
N TYR A 139 -6.92 -14.75 23.49
CA TYR A 139 -8.29 -15.17 23.84
C TYR A 139 -8.40 -15.83 25.23
N PRO A 140 -7.57 -16.83 25.62
CA PRO A 140 -7.69 -17.42 26.95
C PRO A 140 -7.37 -16.43 28.07
N ARG A 141 -6.44 -15.48 27.82
CA ARG A 141 -6.13 -14.42 28.79
C ARG A 141 -7.28 -13.42 28.91
N HIS A 142 -7.91 -13.04 27.80
CA HIS A 142 -9.07 -12.15 27.77
C HIS A 142 -10.30 -12.76 28.44
N ALA A 143 -10.50 -14.08 28.32
CA ALA A 143 -11.59 -14.79 28.98
C ALA A 143 -11.46 -14.81 30.51
N LEU A 144 -10.24 -14.74 31.04
CA LEU A 144 -9.98 -14.67 32.48
C LEU A 144 -10.04 -13.24 33.01
N VAL A 145 -9.43 -12.28 32.30
CA VAL A 145 -9.42 -10.86 32.64
C VAL A 145 -9.58 -10.06 31.34
N PRO A 146 -10.57 -9.15 31.23
CA PRO A 146 -10.82 -8.42 30.01
C PRO A 146 -9.65 -7.47 29.67
N ILE A 147 -8.80 -7.89 28.73
CA ILE A 147 -7.71 -7.09 28.17
C ILE A 147 -8.17 -6.28 26.96
N SER A 148 -7.79 -5.01 26.89
CA SER A 148 -8.15 -4.09 25.80
C SER A 148 -7.41 -4.42 24.48
N SER A 149 -6.25 -5.09 24.54
CA SER A 149 -5.45 -5.43 23.37
C SER A 149 -6.09 -6.48 22.46
N TYR A 150 -6.84 -7.43 23.01
CA TYR A 150 -7.48 -8.53 22.25
C TYR A 150 -8.39 -8.03 21.12
N PRO A 151 -9.40 -7.17 21.37
CA PRO A 151 -10.24 -6.65 20.30
C PRO A 151 -9.45 -5.80 19.30
N VAL A 152 -8.43 -5.06 19.74
CA VAL A 152 -7.62 -4.23 18.82
C VAL A 152 -6.78 -5.11 17.90
N MET A 153 -6.08 -6.12 18.43
CA MET A 153 -5.32 -7.06 17.60
C MET A 153 -6.22 -7.86 16.65
N THR A 154 -7.46 -8.13 17.09
CA THR A 154 -8.48 -8.74 16.24
C THR A 154 -8.82 -7.87 15.03
N VAL A 155 -9.11 -6.59 15.27
CA VAL A 155 -9.34 -5.62 14.20
C VAL A 155 -8.12 -5.51 13.28
N VAL A 156 -6.90 -5.49 13.82
CA VAL A 156 -5.66 -5.36 13.03
C VAL A 156 -5.52 -6.48 12.00
N TYR A 157 -5.72 -7.75 12.38
CA TYR A 157 -5.57 -8.84 11.41
C TYR A 157 -6.70 -8.84 10.36
N TYR A 158 -7.93 -8.44 10.72
CA TYR A 158 -9.03 -8.28 9.75
C TYR A 158 -8.75 -7.17 8.74
N ILE A 159 -8.29 -6.00 9.21
CA ILE A 159 -7.90 -4.91 8.32
C ILE A 159 -6.70 -5.34 7.46
N GLY A 160 -5.75 -6.09 8.00
CA GLY A 160 -4.65 -6.67 7.23
C GLY A 160 -5.13 -7.57 6.08
N VAL A 161 -6.21 -8.35 6.27
CA VAL A 161 -6.80 -9.14 5.17
C VAL A 161 -7.37 -8.21 4.10
N VAL A 162 -8.08 -7.15 4.49
CA VAL A 162 -8.62 -6.16 3.57
C VAL A 162 -7.49 -5.46 2.79
N VAL A 163 -6.41 -5.06 3.45
CA VAL A 163 -5.23 -4.46 2.81
C VAL A 163 -4.55 -5.43 1.85
N GLY A 164 -4.45 -6.71 2.22
CA GLY A 164 -3.96 -7.76 1.34
C GLY A 164 -4.80 -7.90 0.07
N ILE A 165 -6.13 -7.90 0.20
CA ILE A 165 -7.05 -7.93 -0.95
C ILE A 165 -6.89 -6.68 -1.81
N LEU A 166 -6.77 -5.49 -1.21
CA LEU A 166 -6.56 -4.24 -1.96
C LEU A 166 -5.28 -4.29 -2.80
N HIS A 167 -4.16 -4.72 -2.21
CA HIS A 167 -2.92 -4.95 -2.96
C HIS A 167 -3.11 -6.00 -4.06
N GLY A 168 -3.90 -7.06 -3.83
CA GLY A 168 -4.22 -8.04 -4.86
C GLY A 168 -5.01 -7.47 -6.04
N VAL A 169 -5.99 -6.61 -5.75
CA VAL A 169 -6.78 -5.89 -6.77
C VAL A 169 -5.88 -4.91 -7.53
N ASP A 170 -5.03 -4.16 -6.84
CA ASP A 170 -4.09 -3.23 -7.48
C ASP A 170 -3.12 -3.99 -8.39
N ALA A 171 -2.57 -5.13 -7.93
CA ALA A 171 -1.74 -6.01 -8.76
C ALA A 171 -2.45 -6.46 -10.03
N TYR A 172 -3.72 -6.84 -9.94
CA TYR A 172 -4.53 -7.26 -11.10
C TYR A 172 -4.75 -6.10 -12.08
N ILE A 173 -5.05 -4.90 -11.59
CA ILE A 173 -5.23 -3.70 -12.42
C ILE A 173 -3.91 -3.34 -13.11
N SER A 174 -2.79 -3.34 -12.39
CA SER A 174 -1.47 -3.09 -12.96
C SER A 174 -1.09 -4.15 -14.01
N TYR A 175 -1.42 -5.43 -13.76
CA TYR A 175 -1.19 -6.51 -14.72
C TYR A 175 -1.98 -6.33 -16.02
N LYS A 176 -3.26 -5.96 -15.91
CA LYS A 176 -4.12 -5.68 -17.07
C LYS A 176 -3.56 -4.51 -17.88
N TYR A 177 -3.11 -3.46 -17.20
CA TYR A 177 -2.48 -2.29 -17.83
C TYR A 177 -1.17 -2.66 -18.54
N TYR A 178 -0.32 -3.48 -17.91
CA TYR A 178 0.93 -3.97 -18.51
C TYR A 178 0.70 -4.78 -19.79
N LYS A 179 -0.32 -5.65 -19.81
CA LYS A 179 -0.68 -6.43 -21.02
C LYS A 179 -1.31 -5.60 -22.14
N GLY A 180 -1.53 -4.30 -21.94
CA GLY A 180 -2.05 -3.41 -22.97
C GLY A 180 -3.56 -3.52 -23.21
N TYR A 181 -4.31 -4.13 -22.28
CA TYR A 181 -5.76 -4.00 -22.22
C TYR A 181 -6.07 -2.62 -21.62
N ARG A 182 -6.01 -1.58 -22.45
CA ARG A 182 -6.43 -0.22 -22.08
C ARG A 182 -7.90 -0.20 -21.70
#